data_AF-A0A957GHR2-F1
#
_entry.id   AF-A0A957GHR2-F1
#
_cell.length_a   1.000
_cell.length_b   1.000
_cell.length_c   1.000
_cell.angle_alpha   90.00
_cell.angle_beta   90.00
_cell.angle_gamma   90.00
#
_symmetry.space_group_name_H-M   'P 1'
#
loop_
_entity.id
_entity.type
_entity.pdbx_description
1 polymer ?
#
loop_
_entity_poly.entity_id
_entity_poly.type
_entity_poly.pdbx_seq_one_letter_code
_entity_poly.pdbx_strand_id
1 'polypeptide(L)'
;MKTGLRWLKRLSLLVAGLLLLIVLLFAGTIGYDVAFGRDSTDFTNVTYSGSDGSTLHGYLAVPEGDGPHPAVLLIHEWWGLNEGITILANALAREGYVVLAADAYRGEVTTLFPRALWLRLTTPGEQIFADVDAALAHLRGLANVDPSRVASMGFCFGGGQSLQLGMRQSEKLSATIIYYGSVVTDLEVLRASYPAEPVFGVFGEED
;
A
#
# COMPACT_ATOMS: atom_id res chain seq x y z
N MET A 1 -44.99 7.47 35.66
CA MET A 1 -43.58 7.71 35.25
C MET A 1 -42.69 6.47 35.14
N LYS A 2 -42.95 5.31 35.78
CA LYS A 2 -42.04 4.12 35.73
C LYS A 2 -42.07 3.30 34.42
N THR A 3 -43.11 3.45 33.58
CA THR A 3 -43.29 2.68 32.33
C THR A 3 -42.47 3.24 31.16
N GLY A 4 -42.19 4.55 31.16
CA GLY A 4 -41.44 5.23 30.09
C GLY A 4 -39.94 4.88 30.03
N LEU A 5 -39.39 4.21 31.04
CA LEU A 5 -37.95 3.85 31.06
C LEU A 5 -37.67 2.40 30.65
N ARG A 6 -38.71 1.54 30.58
CA ARG A 6 -38.55 0.10 30.28
C ARG A 6 -38.30 -0.15 28.80
N TRP A 7 -38.92 0.63 27.90
CA TRP A 7 -38.70 0.50 26.46
C TRP A 7 -37.30 1.00 26.08
N LEU A 8 -36.80 2.07 26.73
CA LEU A 8 -35.43 2.56 26.56
C LEU A 8 -34.38 1.50 26.95
N LYS A 9 -34.56 0.80 28.08
CA LYS A 9 -33.66 -0.29 28.49
C LYS A 9 -33.69 -1.49 27.53
N ARG A 10 -34.86 -1.82 26.98
CA ARG A 10 -34.99 -2.89 25.98
C ARG A 10 -34.31 -2.48 24.67
N LEU A 11 -34.52 -1.25 24.23
CA LEU A 11 -33.87 -0.68 23.06
C LEU A 11 -32.35 -0.65 23.24
N SER A 12 -31.84 -0.21 24.40
CA SER A 12 -30.40 -0.18 24.65
C SER A 12 -29.77 -1.58 24.66
N LEU A 13 -30.45 -2.59 25.22
CA LEU A 13 -29.99 -3.97 25.19
C LEU A 13 -30.01 -4.56 23.77
N LEU A 14 -31.02 -4.23 22.97
CA LEU A 14 -31.08 -4.65 21.57
C LEU A 14 -29.96 -4.02 20.75
N VAL A 15 -29.72 -2.71 20.92
CA VAL A 15 -28.62 -2.01 20.26
C VAL A 15 -27.26 -2.59 20.68
N ALA A 16 -27.05 -2.83 21.97
CA ALA A 16 -25.81 -3.44 22.46
C ALA A 16 -25.62 -4.86 21.91
N GLY A 17 -26.69 -5.67 21.84
CA GLY A 17 -26.65 -7.00 21.24
C GLY A 17 -26.34 -6.99 19.74
N LEU A 18 -26.92 -6.04 19.00
CA LEU A 18 -26.63 -5.87 17.57
C LEU A 18 -25.18 -5.44 17.33
N LEU A 19 -24.66 -4.49 18.13
CA LEU A 19 -23.27 -4.06 18.06
C LEU A 19 -22.31 -5.22 18.35
N LEU A 20 -22.59 -6.02 19.39
CA LEU A 20 -21.79 -7.19 19.71
C LEU A 20 -21.80 -8.21 18.56
N LEU A 21 -22.96 -8.46 17.95
CA LEU A 21 -23.07 -9.35 16.79
C LEU A 21 -22.22 -8.84 15.61
N ILE A 22 -22.27 -7.54 15.32
CA ILE A 22 -21.45 -6.93 14.26
C ILE A 22 -19.96 -7.14 14.55
N VAL A 23 -19.51 -6.88 15.79
CA VAL A 23 -18.12 -7.08 16.20
C VAL A 23 -17.69 -8.54 16.03
N LEU A 24 -18.54 -9.49 16.44
CA LEU A 24 -18.27 -10.92 16.29
C LEU A 24 -18.20 -11.35 14.82
N LEU A 25 -19.06 -10.79 13.97
CA LEU A 25 -19.00 -11.04 12.52
C LEU A 25 -17.72 -10.48 11.90
N PHE A 26 -17.31 -9.26 12.29
CA PHE A 26 -16.05 -8.65 11.85
C PHE A 26 -14.85 -9.52 12.28
N ALA A 27 -14.77 -9.86 13.57
CA ALA A 27 -13.71 -10.70 14.11
C ALA A 27 -13.70 -12.09 13.46
N GLY A 28 -14.87 -12.69 13.24
CA GLY A 28 -15.01 -13.97 12.55
C GLY A 28 -14.53 -13.92 11.10
N THR A 29 -14.82 -12.83 10.38
CA THR A 29 -14.37 -12.63 9.01
C THR A 29 -12.85 -12.47 8.93
N ILE A 30 -12.26 -11.70 9.86
CA ILE A 30 -10.80 -11.54 9.95
C ILE A 30 -10.13 -12.88 10.27
N GLY A 31 -10.65 -13.62 11.26
CA GLY A 31 -10.12 -14.94 11.62
C GLY A 31 -10.24 -15.97 10.50
N TYR A 32 -11.34 -15.93 9.74
CA TYR A 32 -11.51 -16.76 8.55
C TYR A 32 -10.45 -16.45 7.48
N ASP A 33 -10.22 -15.18 7.18
CA ASP A 33 -9.24 -14.77 6.18
C ASP A 33 -7.81 -15.10 6.59
N VAL A 34 -7.46 -14.95 7.88
CA VAL A 34 -6.13 -15.36 8.38
C VAL A 34 -5.91 -16.87 8.22
N ALA A 35 -6.95 -17.68 8.41
CA ALA A 35 -6.82 -19.13 8.39
C ALA A 35 -6.93 -19.75 6.98
N PHE A 36 -7.68 -19.11 6.08
CA PHE A 36 -8.07 -19.68 4.78
C PHE A 36 -7.98 -18.70 3.61
N GLY A 37 -7.56 -17.46 3.87
CA GLY A 37 -7.35 -16.44 2.86
C GLY A 37 -6.14 -16.71 1.99
N ARG A 38 -5.90 -15.80 1.05
CA ARG A 38 -4.75 -15.88 0.15
C ARG A 38 -3.50 -15.36 0.84
N ASP A 39 -2.35 -15.81 0.36
CA ASP A 39 -1.03 -15.33 0.77
C ASP A 39 -0.40 -14.57 -0.41
N SER A 40 0.37 -13.52 -0.13
CA SER A 40 1.00 -12.70 -1.18
C SER A 40 2.09 -13.47 -1.95
N THR A 41 2.55 -14.60 -1.45
CA THR A 41 3.51 -15.49 -2.12
C THR A 41 3.02 -15.96 -3.50
N ASP A 42 1.70 -16.02 -3.73
CA ASP A 42 1.11 -16.28 -5.05
C ASP A 42 1.42 -15.17 -6.08
N PHE A 43 1.80 -13.98 -5.61
CA PHE A 43 1.97 -12.77 -6.40
C PHE A 43 3.38 -12.18 -6.32
N THR A 44 4.34 -12.87 -5.70
CA THR A 44 5.72 -12.39 -5.54
C THR A 44 6.69 -13.26 -6.33
N ASN A 45 7.79 -12.66 -6.80
CA ASN A 45 8.84 -13.38 -7.54
C ASN A 45 10.27 -12.90 -7.19
N VAL A 46 10.40 -11.93 -6.27
CA VAL A 46 11.68 -11.41 -5.80
C VAL A 46 11.63 -11.18 -4.29
N THR A 47 12.78 -11.33 -3.66
CA THR A 47 12.99 -11.02 -2.24
C THR A 47 14.17 -10.08 -2.05
N TYR A 48 14.11 -9.24 -1.02
CA TYR A 48 15.17 -8.31 -0.65
C TYR A 48 15.20 -8.08 0.86
N SER A 49 16.31 -7.54 1.38
CA SER A 49 16.48 -7.33 2.82
C SER A 49 15.77 -6.06 3.30
N GLY A 50 14.97 -6.19 4.36
CA GLY A 50 14.49 -5.07 5.15
C GLY A 50 15.58 -4.50 6.06
N SER A 51 15.42 -3.26 6.51
CA SER A 51 16.37 -2.60 7.41
C SER A 51 16.45 -3.24 8.80
N ASP A 52 15.41 -3.94 9.20
CA ASP A 52 15.29 -4.73 10.43
C ASP A 52 15.84 -6.18 10.28
N GLY A 53 16.40 -6.52 9.11
CA GLY A 53 16.87 -7.87 8.80
C GLY A 53 15.77 -8.84 8.35
N SER A 54 14.53 -8.38 8.21
CA SER A 54 13.45 -9.17 7.61
C SER A 54 13.73 -9.48 6.14
N THR A 55 13.14 -10.57 5.65
CA THR A 55 13.05 -10.84 4.21
C THR A 55 11.76 -10.20 3.72
N LEU A 56 11.90 -9.18 2.87
CA LEU A 56 10.79 -8.51 2.21
C LEU A 56 10.56 -9.15 0.85
N HIS A 57 9.31 -9.09 0.40
CA HIS A 57 8.86 -9.69 -0.85
C HIS A 57 8.35 -8.62 -1.80
N GLY A 58 8.40 -8.93 -3.10
CA GLY A 58 7.78 -8.09 -4.12
C GLY A 58 7.58 -8.83 -5.43
N TYR A 59 6.98 -8.14 -6.38
CA TYR A 59 6.85 -8.59 -7.76
C TYR A 59 7.69 -7.70 -8.66
N LEU A 60 8.71 -8.28 -9.28
CA LEU A 60 9.59 -7.63 -10.25
C LEU A 60 9.13 -7.99 -11.67
N ALA A 61 8.72 -6.96 -12.42
CA ALA A 61 8.49 -7.04 -13.85
C ALA A 61 9.63 -6.33 -14.59
N VAL A 62 10.19 -6.98 -15.60
CA VAL A 62 11.35 -6.48 -16.35
C VAL A 62 10.96 -6.35 -17.83
N PRO A 63 11.26 -5.20 -18.49
CA PRO A 63 10.97 -5.01 -19.90
C PRO A 63 11.88 -5.88 -20.78
N GLU A 64 11.48 -6.12 -22.03
CA GLU A 64 12.37 -6.72 -23.02
C GLU A 64 13.47 -5.73 -23.46
N GLY A 65 14.60 -6.27 -23.92
CA GLY A 65 15.73 -5.49 -24.45
C GLY A 65 16.81 -5.13 -23.42
N ASP A 66 17.90 -4.58 -23.93
CA ASP A 66 19.08 -4.23 -23.13
C ASP A 66 18.82 -2.97 -22.28
N GLY A 67 19.27 -2.98 -21.03
CA GLY A 67 19.20 -1.84 -20.11
C GLY A 67 20.40 -0.89 -20.23
N PRO A 68 20.54 0.07 -19.29
CA PRO A 68 19.69 0.27 -18.11
C PRO A 68 18.35 0.98 -18.43
N HIS A 69 17.28 0.49 -17.82
CA HIS A 69 15.92 0.94 -18.02
C HIS A 69 15.50 1.97 -16.96
N PRO A 70 14.58 2.90 -17.27
CA PRO A 70 13.88 3.64 -16.22
C PRO A 70 13.09 2.65 -15.35
N ALA A 71 12.80 3.04 -14.11
CA ALA A 71 12.14 2.16 -13.17
C ALA A 71 10.97 2.80 -12.42
N VAL A 72 10.04 1.97 -11.99
CA VAL A 72 8.89 2.36 -11.18
C VAL A 72 8.83 1.50 -9.93
N LEU A 73 8.85 2.13 -8.76
CA LEU A 73 8.43 1.48 -7.52
C LEU A 73 6.90 1.61 -7.41
N LEU A 74 6.21 0.50 -7.61
CA LEU A 74 4.75 0.41 -7.56
C LEU A 74 4.31 0.00 -6.14
N ILE A 75 3.36 0.74 -5.56
CA ILE A 75 2.83 0.46 -4.22
C ILE A 75 1.35 0.09 -4.34
N HIS A 76 1.00 -1.08 -3.81
CA HIS A 76 -0.33 -1.67 -3.90
C HIS A 76 -1.41 -0.86 -3.15
N GLU A 77 -2.67 -1.19 -3.39
CA GLU A 77 -3.80 -0.69 -2.60
C GLU A 77 -3.87 -1.37 -1.22
N TRP A 78 -4.79 -0.98 -0.35
CA TRP A 78 -4.98 -1.59 0.98
C TRP A 78 -5.36 -3.10 0.99
N TRP A 79 -5.48 -3.72 -0.18
CA TRP A 79 -5.75 -5.15 -0.35
C TRP A 79 -4.49 -6.02 -0.21
N GLY A 80 -3.30 -5.42 -0.18
CA GLY A 80 -2.03 -6.12 -0.29
C GLY A 80 -1.56 -6.29 -1.74
N LEU A 81 -0.38 -6.88 -1.92
CA LEU A 81 0.14 -7.22 -3.25
C LEU A 81 -0.67 -8.38 -3.85
N ASN A 82 -1.44 -8.08 -4.89
CA ASN A 82 -2.38 -9.02 -5.51
C ASN A 82 -2.22 -9.06 -7.05
N GLU A 83 -2.99 -9.93 -7.71
CA GLU A 83 -3.00 -10.10 -9.17
C GLU A 83 -3.22 -8.78 -9.94
N GLY A 84 -4.12 -7.91 -9.47
CA GLY A 84 -4.36 -6.62 -10.13
C GLY A 84 -3.10 -5.76 -10.18
N ILE A 85 -2.31 -5.76 -9.10
CA ILE A 85 -1.05 -5.03 -9.01
C ILE A 85 0.02 -5.66 -9.90
N THR A 86 0.12 -6.99 -9.97
CA THR A 86 1.08 -7.65 -10.87
C THR A 86 0.74 -7.41 -12.35
N ILE A 87 -0.55 -7.35 -12.71
CA ILE A 87 -1.01 -6.97 -14.05
C ILE A 87 -0.54 -5.54 -14.39
N LEU A 88 -0.69 -4.58 -13.47
CA LEU A 88 -0.23 -3.21 -13.66
C LEU A 88 1.30 -3.15 -13.79
N ALA A 89 2.03 -3.88 -12.96
CA ALA A 89 3.49 -3.97 -13.06
C ALA A 89 3.94 -4.51 -14.41
N ASN A 90 3.30 -5.58 -14.90
CA ASN A 90 3.56 -6.13 -16.23
C ASN A 90 3.18 -5.15 -17.36
N ALA A 91 2.12 -4.36 -17.19
CA ALA A 91 1.74 -3.35 -18.17
C ALA A 91 2.80 -2.25 -18.29
N LEU A 92 3.26 -1.72 -17.17
CA LEU A 92 4.36 -0.75 -17.12
C LEU A 92 5.67 -1.34 -17.67
N ALA A 93 5.95 -2.62 -17.41
CA ALA A 93 7.12 -3.28 -18.00
C ALA A 93 7.04 -3.40 -19.53
N ARG A 94 5.84 -3.60 -20.10
CA ARG A 94 5.67 -3.56 -21.57
C ARG A 94 5.93 -2.17 -22.17
N GLU A 95 5.79 -1.10 -21.37
CA GLU A 95 6.14 0.27 -21.75
C GLU A 95 7.63 0.60 -21.55
N GLY A 96 8.46 -0.37 -21.16
CA GLY A 96 9.92 -0.21 -21.05
C GLY A 96 10.45 0.12 -19.66
N TYR A 97 9.66 -0.05 -18.60
CA TYR A 97 10.08 0.22 -17.22
C TYR A 97 10.42 -1.07 -16.46
N VAL A 98 11.50 -1.07 -15.68
CA VAL A 98 11.65 -2.09 -14.62
C VAL A 98 10.72 -1.73 -13.47
N VAL A 99 9.83 -2.62 -13.09
CA VAL A 99 8.82 -2.34 -12.07
C VAL A 99 8.99 -3.28 -10.90
N LEU A 100 9.20 -2.72 -9.72
CA LEU A 100 9.08 -3.46 -8.47
C LEU A 100 7.77 -3.07 -7.80
N ALA A 101 6.83 -4.00 -7.71
CA ALA A 101 5.68 -3.86 -6.83
C ALA A 101 6.05 -4.37 -5.43
N ALA A 102 6.14 -3.47 -4.46
CA ALA A 102 6.53 -3.80 -3.09
C ALA A 102 5.35 -4.38 -2.30
N ASP A 103 5.57 -5.47 -1.56
CA ASP A 103 4.61 -5.97 -0.58
C ASP A 103 4.77 -5.21 0.75
N ALA A 104 3.95 -4.19 0.96
CA ALA A 104 3.96 -3.35 2.14
C ALA A 104 3.29 -4.01 3.37
N TYR A 105 2.63 -5.17 3.20
CA TYR A 105 2.01 -5.90 4.30
C TYR A 105 2.72 -7.23 4.63
N ARG A 106 3.91 -7.48 4.06
CA ARG A 106 4.80 -8.61 4.39
C ARG A 106 4.09 -9.97 4.37
N GLY A 107 3.45 -10.33 3.27
CA GLY A 107 2.76 -11.62 3.09
C GLY A 107 1.24 -11.52 3.04
N GLU A 108 0.68 -10.43 3.56
CA GLU A 108 -0.75 -10.31 3.80
C GLU A 108 -1.49 -9.72 2.58
N VAL A 109 -2.45 -10.47 2.06
CA VAL A 109 -3.31 -10.07 0.95
C VAL A 109 -4.75 -10.51 1.23
N THR A 110 -5.73 -9.69 0.85
CA THR A 110 -7.13 -10.01 1.12
C THR A 110 -8.09 -9.42 0.09
N THR A 111 -9.29 -10.00 0.03
CA THR A 111 -10.43 -9.46 -0.72
C THR A 111 -11.60 -9.10 0.20
N LEU A 112 -11.43 -9.28 1.51
CA LEU A 112 -12.47 -9.07 2.51
C LEU A 112 -12.27 -7.72 3.19
N PHE A 113 -13.28 -6.85 3.08
CA PHE A 113 -13.23 -5.50 3.65
C PHE A 113 -12.84 -5.47 5.14
N PRO A 114 -13.40 -6.30 6.05
CA PRO A 114 -12.97 -6.32 7.45
C PRO A 114 -11.49 -6.58 7.64
N ARG A 115 -10.89 -7.46 6.82
CA ARG A 115 -9.46 -7.74 6.87
C ARG A 115 -8.65 -6.57 6.31
N ALA A 116 -9.02 -6.00 5.16
CA ALA A 116 -8.28 -4.87 4.58
C ALA A 116 -8.26 -3.67 5.54
N LEU A 117 -9.40 -3.38 6.18
CA LEU A 117 -9.48 -2.38 7.23
C LEU A 117 -8.58 -2.72 8.42
N TRP A 118 -8.60 -3.98 8.87
CA TRP A 118 -7.72 -4.45 9.93
C TRP A 118 -6.25 -4.24 9.58
N LEU A 119 -5.78 -4.72 8.43
CA LEU A 119 -4.40 -4.54 7.94
C LEU A 119 -4.02 -3.06 7.90
N ARG A 120 -4.89 -2.19 7.38
CA ARG A 120 -4.64 -0.75 7.31
C ARG A 120 -4.49 -0.11 8.71
N LEU A 121 -5.24 -0.57 9.69
CA LEU A 121 -5.24 -0.01 11.05
C LEU A 121 -4.14 -0.59 11.95
N THR A 122 -3.75 -1.85 11.73
CA THR A 122 -2.82 -2.57 12.62
C THR A 122 -1.40 -2.65 12.09
N THR A 123 -1.16 -2.44 10.80
CA THR A 123 0.20 -2.41 10.26
C THR A 123 0.88 -1.09 10.68
N PRO A 124 2.02 -1.14 11.39
CA PRO A 124 2.70 0.08 11.82
C PRO A 124 3.16 0.93 10.63
N GLY A 125 2.88 2.23 10.67
CA GLY A 125 3.30 3.16 9.61
C GLY A 125 4.81 3.22 9.43
N GLU A 126 5.59 3.16 10.52
CA GLU A 126 7.05 3.13 10.46
C GLU A 126 7.57 1.87 9.76
N GLN A 127 6.92 0.72 9.95
CA GLN A 127 7.26 -0.51 9.23
C GLN A 127 7.02 -0.32 7.73
N ILE A 128 5.84 0.18 7.33
CA ILE A 128 5.52 0.44 5.92
C ILE A 128 6.55 1.38 5.29
N PHE A 129 6.92 2.45 5.98
CA PHE A 129 7.92 3.40 5.50
C PHE A 129 9.29 2.75 5.32
N ALA A 130 9.76 1.98 6.31
CA ALA A 130 11.03 1.28 6.24
C ALA A 130 11.05 0.22 5.10
N ASP A 131 9.96 -0.51 4.92
CA ASP A 131 9.86 -1.57 3.91
C ASP A 131 9.80 -0.99 2.49
N VAL A 132 9.07 0.10 2.29
CA VAL A 132 9.01 0.82 1.01
C VAL A 132 10.34 1.50 0.69
N ASP A 133 11.04 2.07 1.69
CA ASP A 133 12.38 2.64 1.51
C ASP A 133 13.40 1.55 1.12
N ALA A 134 13.30 0.36 1.72
CA ALA A 134 14.11 -0.81 1.37
C ALA A 134 13.81 -1.31 -0.05
N ALA A 135 12.54 -1.31 -0.45
CA ALA A 135 12.13 -1.65 -1.82
C ALA A 135 12.72 -0.66 -2.85
N LEU A 136 12.69 0.64 -2.56
CA LEU A 136 13.33 1.66 -3.41
C LEU A 136 14.84 1.42 -3.53
N ALA A 137 15.51 1.12 -2.41
CA ALA A 137 16.94 0.83 -2.41
C ALA A 137 17.28 -0.42 -3.23
N HIS A 138 16.47 -1.49 -3.10
CA HIS A 138 16.63 -2.70 -3.88
C HIS A 138 16.47 -2.42 -5.38
N LEU A 139 15.37 -1.76 -5.78
CA LEU A 139 15.08 -1.41 -7.17
C LEU A 139 16.21 -0.60 -7.80
N ARG A 140 16.69 0.43 -7.11
CA ARG A 140 17.82 1.28 -7.57
C ARG A 140 19.14 0.53 -7.67
N GLY A 141 19.29 -0.58 -6.95
CA GLY A 141 20.50 -1.41 -6.94
C GLY A 141 20.55 -2.47 -8.03
N LEU A 142 19.47 -2.67 -8.80
CA LEU A 142 19.44 -3.64 -9.89
C LEU A 142 20.32 -3.17 -11.05
N ALA A 143 21.15 -4.07 -11.60
CA ALA A 143 22.10 -3.74 -12.65
C ALA A 143 21.45 -3.26 -13.97
N ASN A 144 20.20 -3.65 -14.21
CA ASN A 144 19.42 -3.25 -15.39
C ASN A 144 18.56 -1.99 -15.16
N VAL A 145 18.71 -1.31 -14.02
CA VAL A 145 17.99 -0.07 -13.69
C VAL A 145 18.93 1.12 -13.79
N ASP A 146 18.43 2.19 -14.38
CA ASP A 146 19.05 3.52 -14.32
C ASP A 146 18.62 4.22 -13.02
N PRO A 147 19.49 4.35 -12.01
CA PRO A 147 19.13 4.94 -10.74
C PRO A 147 18.85 6.45 -10.84
N SER A 148 19.12 7.11 -11.96
CA SER A 148 18.73 8.52 -12.16
C SER A 148 17.30 8.68 -12.67
N ARG A 149 16.64 7.58 -13.08
CA ARG A 149 15.30 7.56 -13.70
C ARG A 149 14.37 6.60 -12.97
N VAL A 150 14.13 6.86 -11.69
CA VAL A 150 13.25 6.03 -10.85
C VAL A 150 12.06 6.85 -10.35
N ALA A 151 10.84 6.41 -10.65
CA ALA A 151 9.62 7.03 -10.14
C ALA A 151 9.00 6.18 -9.03
N SER A 152 8.23 6.81 -8.14
CA SER A 152 7.30 6.11 -7.27
C SER A 152 5.88 6.28 -7.81
N MET A 153 5.06 5.23 -7.72
CA MET A 153 3.67 5.22 -8.14
C MET A 153 2.84 4.39 -7.17
N GLY A 154 1.63 4.82 -6.86
CA GLY A 154 0.69 3.95 -6.15
C GLY A 154 -0.76 4.38 -6.23
N PHE A 155 -1.63 3.48 -5.78
CA PHE A 155 -3.09 3.59 -5.86
C PHE A 155 -3.72 3.53 -4.46
N CYS A 156 -4.69 4.39 -4.14
CA CYS A 156 -5.35 4.43 -2.83
C CYS A 156 -4.34 4.54 -1.66
N PHE A 157 -4.24 3.50 -0.81
CA PHE A 157 -3.19 3.36 0.20
C PHE A 157 -1.80 3.61 -0.39
N GLY A 158 -1.49 2.97 -1.52
CA GLY A 158 -0.21 3.11 -2.22
C GLY A 158 0.02 4.50 -2.79
N GLY A 159 -1.04 5.23 -3.17
CA GLY A 159 -0.91 6.62 -3.63
C GLY A 159 -0.45 7.53 -2.50
N GLY A 160 -1.03 7.35 -1.30
CA GLY A 160 -0.55 8.01 -0.08
C GLY A 160 0.88 7.61 0.27
N GLN A 161 1.24 6.33 0.13
CA GLN A 161 2.61 5.87 0.38
C GLN A 161 3.61 6.41 -0.65
N SER A 162 3.23 6.59 -1.90
CA SER A 162 4.06 7.20 -2.94
C SER A 162 4.38 8.65 -2.57
N LEU A 163 3.39 9.44 -2.13
CA LEU A 163 3.64 10.79 -1.61
C LEU A 163 4.58 10.77 -0.40
N GLN A 164 4.31 9.90 0.58
CA GLN A 164 5.12 9.80 1.80
C GLN A 164 6.56 9.41 1.49
N LEU A 165 6.80 8.49 0.55
CA LEU A 165 8.13 8.15 0.07
C LEU A 165 8.79 9.34 -0.62
N GLY A 166 8.06 10.04 -1.50
CA GLY A 166 8.53 11.25 -2.17
C GLY A 166 8.98 12.34 -1.19
N MET A 167 8.30 12.48 -0.06
CA MET A 167 8.67 13.41 1.01
C MET A 167 9.90 12.98 1.83
N ARG A 168 10.22 11.69 1.88
CA ARG A 168 11.36 11.14 2.66
C ARG A 168 12.61 10.91 1.82
N GLN A 169 12.44 10.61 0.53
CA GLN A 169 13.47 10.08 -0.38
C GLN A 169 13.46 10.84 -1.72
N SER A 170 13.03 12.11 -1.73
CA SER A 170 12.88 12.94 -2.95
C SER A 170 14.09 12.90 -3.87
N GLU A 171 15.31 12.96 -3.31
CA GLU A 171 16.58 12.96 -4.03
C GLU A 171 16.90 11.64 -4.75
N LYS A 172 16.11 10.59 -4.47
CA LYS A 172 16.21 9.26 -5.09
C LYS A 172 15.07 8.99 -6.07
N LEU A 173 14.23 9.98 -6.35
CA LEU A 173 13.09 9.84 -7.26
C LEU A 173 13.12 10.93 -8.33
N SER A 174 12.76 10.58 -9.55
CA SER A 174 12.57 11.51 -10.67
C SER A 174 11.12 11.96 -10.81
N ALA A 175 10.19 11.27 -10.14
CA ALA A 175 8.77 11.61 -10.07
C ALA A 175 8.07 10.87 -8.93
N THR A 176 7.00 11.48 -8.41
CA THR A 176 6.06 10.87 -7.47
C THR A 176 4.66 10.90 -8.08
N ILE A 177 4.02 9.74 -8.19
CA ILE A 177 2.74 9.57 -8.90
C ILE A 177 1.68 9.01 -7.95
N ILE A 178 0.59 9.77 -7.80
CA ILE A 178 -0.48 9.50 -6.85
C ILE A 178 -1.77 9.23 -7.62
N TYR A 179 -2.34 8.03 -7.49
CA TYR A 179 -3.70 7.73 -7.92
C TYR A 179 -4.62 7.63 -6.70
N TYR A 180 -5.57 8.57 -6.58
CA TYR A 180 -6.64 8.62 -5.57
C TYR A 180 -6.17 8.24 -4.15
N GLY A 181 -4.99 8.72 -3.78
CA GLY A 181 -4.35 8.46 -2.49
C GLY A 181 -4.48 9.63 -1.54
N SER A 182 -4.45 9.36 -0.23
CA SER A 182 -4.46 10.42 0.77
C SER A 182 -3.25 11.33 0.61
N VAL A 183 -3.49 12.63 0.46
CA VAL A 183 -2.43 13.65 0.31
C VAL A 183 -2.14 14.35 1.63
N VAL A 184 -0.93 14.89 1.76
CA VAL A 184 -0.62 15.88 2.80
C VAL A 184 -1.12 17.23 2.31
N THR A 185 -2.01 17.87 3.07
CA THR A 185 -2.60 19.17 2.72
C THR A 185 -1.95 20.34 3.46
N ASP A 186 -1.04 20.05 4.41
CA ASP A 186 -0.28 21.07 5.11
C ASP A 186 0.84 21.61 4.20
N LEU A 187 0.73 22.88 3.82
CA LEU A 187 1.66 23.53 2.89
C LEU A 187 3.07 23.69 3.47
N GLU A 188 3.22 23.89 4.78
CA GLU A 188 4.54 24.05 5.39
C GLU A 188 5.28 22.72 5.40
N VAL A 189 4.57 21.63 5.70
CA VAL A 189 5.11 20.27 5.61
C VAL A 189 5.52 19.95 4.17
N LEU A 190 4.68 20.25 3.18
CA LEU A 190 5.01 20.00 1.77
C LEU A 190 6.24 20.78 1.31
N ARG A 191 6.34 22.06 1.66
CA ARG A 191 7.50 22.91 1.32
C ARG A 191 8.79 22.44 1.96
N ALA A 192 8.72 21.96 3.20
CA ALA A 192 9.89 21.50 3.93
C ALA A 192 10.38 20.12 3.46
N SER A 193 9.47 19.24 3.03
CA SER A 193 9.77 17.84 2.75
C SER A 193 9.85 17.48 1.27
N TYR A 194 9.46 18.36 0.35
CA TYR A 194 9.44 18.04 -1.09
C TYR A 194 10.22 19.09 -1.91
N PRO A 195 11.55 18.94 -2.06
CA PRO A 195 12.42 20.03 -2.49
C PRO A 195 12.37 20.42 -3.97
N ALA A 196 11.96 19.56 -4.92
CA ALA A 196 11.90 19.97 -6.34
C ALA A 196 11.26 19.00 -7.35
N GLU A 197 11.07 17.72 -7.02
CA GLU A 197 10.75 16.72 -8.07
C GLU A 197 9.30 16.83 -8.61
N PRO A 198 9.02 16.37 -9.83
CA PRO A 198 7.65 16.34 -10.34
C PRO A 198 6.72 15.50 -9.46
N VAL A 199 5.56 16.07 -9.10
CA VAL A 199 4.44 15.37 -8.49
C VAL A 199 3.28 15.36 -9.47
N PHE A 200 2.77 14.17 -9.79
CA PHE A 200 1.58 14.00 -10.63
C PHE A 200 0.50 13.27 -9.84
N GLY A 201 -0.68 13.89 -9.75
CA GLY A 201 -1.81 13.35 -9.00
C GLY A 201 -3.06 13.22 -9.88
N VAL A 202 -3.74 12.08 -9.76
CA VAL A 202 -5.03 11.80 -10.40
C VAL A 202 -6.05 11.49 -9.31
N PHE A 203 -7.11 12.29 -9.23
CA PHE A 203 -8.14 12.19 -8.21
C PHE A 203 -9.53 12.14 -8.85
N GLY A 204 -10.44 11.41 -8.22
CA GLY A 204 -11.87 11.50 -8.53
C GLY A 204 -12.42 12.83 -8.01
N GLU A 205 -13.38 13.41 -8.73
CA GLU A 205 -14.01 14.68 -8.33
C GLU A 205 -14.82 14.55 -7.02
N GLU A 206 -15.35 13.34 -6.75
CA GLU A 206 -16.24 13.05 -5.60
C GLU A 206 -15.63 12.07 -4.57
N ASP A 207 -14.31 11.86 -4.61
CA ASP A 207 -13.57 10.95 -3.68
C ASP A 207 -13.36 11.59 -2.29
#